data_AF-A0A1Q6ZC33-F1
#
_entry.id   AF-A0A1Q6ZC33-F1
#
_cell.length_a   1.000
_cell.length_b   1.000
_cell.length_c   1.000
_cell.angle_alpha   90.00
_cell.angle_beta   90.00
_cell.angle_gamma   90.00
#
_symmetry.space_group_name_H-M   'P 1'
#
loop_
_entity.id
_entity.type
_entity.pdbx_description
1 polymer ?
#
loop_
_entity_poly.entity_id
_entity_poly.type
_entity_poly.pdbx_seq_one_letter_code
_entity_poly.pdbx_strand_id
1 'polypeptide(L)'
;MSQILIGAGGWAYFKLPGIDSLEAYSQAFDFVELNSSYYELPANSSASDWRKRVPPDFRFSLRCPRIIVDSYGLKLLPGARGHLERLEEVCRTLEAEVMTVLIGASSPVEESELSVRLREFLGTFDADETVVAVEFRGVRPSKEVFDIMKESGAVHCVDLSSDEPRYQSRLLYSRLFGNGEANVYEFDDGELKEIRKKASEPKFEKSILAFHGVRMYRDAGRVKSFIEKGLFPKITGGVGVDSIREVLSEDARFPTNKSNLLKDQGWKVFQETGEVRKISTVLEKLPDGEYNSLDDLLTQLRSQQGLLSPK
;
A
#
# COMPACT_ATOMS: atom_id res chain seq x y z
N MET A 1 14.07 1.10 19.15
CA MET A 1 13.75 0.49 17.83
C MET A 1 12.86 1.48 17.09
N SER A 2 12.98 1.57 15.76
CA SER A 2 12.07 2.38 14.94
C SER A 2 10.62 1.93 15.18
N GLN A 3 9.69 2.87 15.38
CA GLN A 3 8.27 2.56 15.48
C GLN A 3 7.72 2.27 14.07
N ILE A 4 7.05 1.14 13.87
CA ILE A 4 6.44 0.81 12.58
C ILE A 4 4.91 0.81 12.73
N LEU A 5 4.23 1.71 12.01
CA LEU A 5 2.77 1.74 11.92
C LEU A 5 2.33 1.02 10.64
N ILE A 6 1.40 0.08 10.77
CA ILE A 6 0.93 -0.73 9.64
C ILE A 6 -0.56 -0.51 9.43
N GLY A 7 -0.92 -0.33 8.17
CA GLY A 7 -2.28 -0.01 7.75
C GLY A 7 -2.47 -0.22 6.26
N ALA A 8 -3.56 0.31 5.74
CA ALA A 8 -4.01 0.11 4.36
C ALA A 8 -4.68 1.36 3.81
N GLY A 9 -4.87 1.37 2.49
CA GLY A 9 -5.58 2.41 1.75
C GLY A 9 -7.10 2.40 1.96
N GLY A 10 -7.57 2.66 3.17
CA GLY A 10 -8.98 2.72 3.55
C GLY A 10 -9.47 1.45 4.27
N TRP A 11 -10.71 1.49 4.77
CA TRP A 11 -11.30 0.43 5.60
C TRP A 11 -12.67 -0.06 5.10
N ALA A 12 -13.20 0.48 3.99
CA ALA A 12 -14.59 0.25 3.55
C ALA A 12 -14.92 -1.24 3.27
N TYR A 13 -13.91 -2.04 2.94
CA TYR A 13 -14.03 -3.48 2.69
C TYR A 13 -13.66 -4.35 3.91
N PHE A 14 -13.29 -3.73 5.03
CA PHE A 14 -12.99 -4.43 6.28
C PHE A 14 -14.29 -4.64 7.07
N LYS A 15 -15.05 -5.68 6.71
CA LYS A 15 -16.38 -5.94 7.26
C LYS A 15 -16.36 -7.15 8.18
N LEU A 16 -16.65 -6.92 9.46
CA LEU A 16 -16.92 -7.98 10.44
C LEU A 16 -18.41 -7.96 10.82
N PRO A 17 -19.10 -9.12 10.88
CA PRO A 17 -20.52 -9.16 11.23
C PRO A 17 -20.79 -8.49 12.59
N GLY A 18 -21.69 -7.49 12.58
CA GLY A 18 -22.15 -6.82 13.80
C GLY A 18 -21.21 -5.77 14.39
N ILE A 19 -20.11 -5.41 13.71
CA ILE A 19 -19.15 -4.40 14.18
C ILE A 19 -18.97 -3.32 13.10
N ASP A 20 -18.90 -2.05 13.48
CA ASP A 20 -18.57 -0.95 12.56
C ASP A 20 -17.20 -1.20 11.90
N SER A 21 -17.11 -0.97 10.59
CA SER A 21 -15.90 -1.29 9.84
C SER A 21 -14.67 -0.51 10.29
N LEU A 22 -14.82 0.76 10.72
CA LEU A 22 -13.68 1.55 11.21
C LEU A 22 -13.26 1.07 12.59
N GLU A 23 -14.22 0.78 13.47
CA GLU A 23 -13.93 0.22 14.80
C GLU A 23 -13.19 -1.11 14.67
N ALA A 24 -13.74 -2.06 13.89
CA ALA A 24 -13.11 -3.34 13.60
C ALA A 24 -11.70 -3.18 13.01
N TYR A 25 -11.53 -2.26 12.05
CA TYR A 25 -10.25 -1.99 11.41
C TYR A 25 -9.21 -1.46 12.41
N SER A 26 -9.62 -0.53 13.28
CA SER A 26 -8.73 0.11 14.26
C SER A 26 -8.24 -0.82 15.37
N GLN A 27 -8.89 -1.98 15.56
CA GLN A 27 -8.41 -3.03 16.45
C GLN A 27 -7.34 -3.91 15.78
N ALA A 28 -7.29 -3.94 14.44
CA ALA A 28 -6.34 -4.75 13.69
C ALA A 28 -5.08 -3.97 13.29
N PHE A 29 -5.21 -2.68 12.98
CA PHE A 29 -4.16 -1.86 12.36
C PHE A 29 -3.90 -0.57 13.14
N ASP A 30 -2.71 0.00 12.95
CA ASP A 30 -2.25 1.17 13.74
C ASP A 30 -2.67 2.49 13.10
N PHE A 31 -2.91 2.49 11.79
CA PHE A 31 -3.33 3.67 11.05
C PHE A 31 -4.13 3.33 9.80
N VAL A 32 -4.73 4.34 9.18
CA VAL A 32 -5.35 4.22 7.84
C VAL A 32 -5.07 5.40 6.92
N GLU A 33 -4.84 5.13 5.64
CA GLU A 33 -4.80 6.18 4.60
C GLU A 33 -6.19 6.42 4.03
N LEU A 34 -6.70 7.64 4.19
CA LEU A 34 -8.00 8.05 3.70
C LEU A 34 -7.96 8.29 2.18
N ASN A 35 -8.09 7.23 1.39
CA ASN A 35 -8.06 7.30 -0.07
C ASN A 35 -9.15 8.21 -0.67
N SER A 36 -10.32 8.32 -0.03
CA SER A 36 -11.42 9.14 -0.52
C SER A 36 -11.08 10.63 -0.54
N SER A 37 -10.18 11.10 0.34
CA SER A 37 -9.77 12.51 0.40
C SER A 37 -9.06 12.99 -0.86
N TYR A 38 -8.53 12.06 -1.67
CA TYR A 38 -7.99 12.38 -2.99
C TYR A 38 -9.06 12.95 -3.92
N TYR A 39 -10.32 12.55 -3.75
CA TYR A 39 -11.43 13.04 -4.56
C TYR A 39 -12.25 14.11 -3.84
N GLU A 40 -12.55 13.88 -2.56
CA GLU A 40 -13.40 14.74 -1.75
C GLU A 40 -13.03 14.63 -0.27
N LEU A 41 -12.84 15.77 0.39
CA LEU A 41 -12.59 15.82 1.83
C LEU A 41 -13.87 15.48 2.60
N PRO A 42 -13.78 14.72 3.71
CA PRO A 42 -14.94 14.44 4.53
C PRO A 42 -15.50 15.73 5.14
N ALA A 43 -16.79 15.73 5.48
CA ALA A 43 -17.36 16.77 6.34
C ALA A 43 -16.71 16.75 7.74
N ASN A 44 -16.68 17.91 8.41
CA ASN A 44 -16.10 18.03 9.77
C ASN A 44 -16.77 17.13 10.79
N SER A 45 -18.09 17.00 10.72
CA SER A 45 -18.84 16.07 11.56
C SER A 45 -18.36 14.63 11.35
N SER A 46 -18.26 14.19 10.09
CA SER A 46 -17.76 12.85 9.76
C SER A 46 -16.33 12.62 10.26
N ALA A 47 -15.42 13.57 10.04
CA ALA A 47 -14.04 13.47 10.53
C ALA A 47 -13.98 13.38 12.06
N SER A 48 -14.73 14.24 12.77
CA SER A 48 -14.83 14.20 14.23
C SER A 48 -15.40 12.87 14.74
N ASP A 49 -16.44 12.34 14.07
CA ASP A 49 -17.06 11.09 14.45
C ASP A 49 -16.17 9.88 14.16
N TRP A 50 -15.31 9.92 13.14
CA TRP A 50 -14.30 8.90 12.90
C TRP A 50 -13.20 8.93 13.95
N ARG A 51 -12.67 10.12 14.30
CA ARG A 51 -11.65 10.28 15.35
C ARG A 51 -12.10 9.73 16.70
N LYS A 52 -13.38 9.92 17.05
CA LYS A 52 -13.97 9.42 18.31
C LYS A 52 -14.16 7.90 18.35
N ARG A 53 -14.26 7.23 17.21
CA ARG A 53 -14.53 5.78 17.10
C ARG A 53 -13.28 4.91 17.25
N VAL A 54 -12.10 5.49 17.12
CA VAL A 54 -10.83 4.75 17.10
C VAL A 54 -10.02 5.02 18.37
N PRO A 55 -9.12 4.10 18.77
CA PRO A 55 -8.22 4.30 19.91
C PRO A 55 -7.40 5.60 19.80
N PRO A 56 -7.02 6.25 20.92
CA PRO A 56 -6.25 7.51 20.88
C PRO A 56 -4.89 7.43 20.17
N ASP A 57 -4.28 6.25 20.13
CA ASP A 57 -3.01 5.96 19.46
C ASP A 57 -3.18 5.62 17.97
N PHE A 58 -4.40 5.33 17.52
CA PHE A 58 -4.69 5.13 16.09
C PHE A 58 -4.44 6.43 15.33
N ARG A 59 -3.80 6.34 14.16
CA ARG A 59 -3.45 7.50 13.32
C ARG A 59 -4.16 7.48 11.98
N PHE A 60 -4.26 8.65 11.37
CA PHE A 60 -4.75 8.79 10.00
C PHE A 60 -3.66 9.34 9.10
N SER A 61 -3.73 9.02 7.82
CA SER A 61 -3.10 9.82 6.79
C SER A 61 -4.15 10.27 5.77
N LEU A 62 -3.97 11.47 5.22
CA LEU A 62 -4.84 12.01 4.20
C LEU A 62 -4.11 12.09 2.88
N ARG A 63 -4.84 11.91 1.79
CA ARG A 63 -4.38 12.30 0.46
C ARG A 63 -4.78 13.74 0.18
N CYS A 64 -3.84 14.53 -0.34
CA CYS A 64 -4.10 15.84 -0.90
C CYS A 64 -5.19 15.71 -1.98
N PRO A 65 -6.27 16.51 -1.93
CA PRO A 65 -7.29 16.51 -2.97
C PRO A 65 -6.67 16.74 -4.35
N ARG A 66 -7.01 15.87 -5.30
CA ARG A 66 -6.44 15.89 -6.65
C ARG A 66 -6.62 17.23 -7.34
N ILE A 67 -7.69 17.98 -7.02
CA ILE A 67 -7.93 19.29 -7.61
C ILE A 67 -6.78 20.28 -7.34
N ILE A 68 -6.14 20.21 -6.16
CA ILE A 68 -5.00 21.07 -5.80
C ILE A 68 -3.81 20.80 -6.73
N VAL A 69 -3.58 19.55 -7.12
CA VAL A 69 -2.46 19.15 -7.97
C VAL A 69 -2.84 19.15 -9.45
N ASP A 70 -3.88 18.41 -9.84
CA ASP A 70 -4.28 18.15 -11.22
C ASP A 70 -4.97 19.35 -11.89
N SER A 71 -5.62 20.22 -11.13
CA SER A 71 -6.34 21.39 -11.70
C SER A 71 -5.62 22.70 -11.42
N TYR A 72 -5.18 22.91 -10.19
CA TYR A 72 -4.44 24.12 -9.81
C TYR A 72 -2.94 24.02 -10.04
N GLY A 73 -2.38 22.83 -10.28
CA GLY A 73 -0.96 22.65 -10.50
C GLY A 73 -0.12 23.14 -9.33
N LEU A 74 -0.57 22.92 -8.09
CA LEU A 74 0.01 23.45 -6.86
C LEU A 74 0.02 24.98 -6.73
N LYS A 75 -0.60 25.73 -7.65
CA LYS A 75 -0.74 27.19 -7.52
C LYS A 75 -1.74 27.51 -6.43
N LEU A 76 -1.34 28.30 -5.43
CA LEU A 76 -2.18 28.72 -4.31
C LEU A 76 -3.10 29.90 -4.68
N LEU A 77 -3.87 29.74 -5.76
CA LEU A 77 -4.96 30.65 -6.12
C LEU A 77 -6.07 30.58 -5.05
N PRO A 78 -6.97 31.60 -4.93
CA PRO A 78 -7.98 31.64 -3.87
C PRO A 78 -8.81 30.35 -3.72
N GLY A 79 -9.19 29.70 -4.83
CA GLY A 79 -9.90 28.41 -4.78
C GLY A 79 -9.04 27.25 -4.24
N ALA A 80 -7.77 27.17 -4.63
CA ALA A 80 -6.83 26.17 -4.10
C ALA A 80 -6.56 26.39 -2.61
N ARG A 81 -6.44 27.65 -2.17
CA ARG A 81 -6.27 28.01 -0.75
C ARG A 81 -7.44 27.53 0.09
N GLY A 82 -8.69 27.73 -0.36
CA GLY A 82 -9.85 27.20 0.36
C GLY A 82 -9.86 25.67 0.49
N HIS A 83 -9.38 24.94 -0.53
CA HIS A 83 -9.20 23.49 -0.43
C HIS A 83 -8.06 23.10 0.52
N LEU A 84 -6.97 23.87 0.54
CA LEU A 84 -5.83 23.64 1.44
C LEU A 84 -6.21 23.88 2.90
N GLU A 85 -6.86 25.01 3.20
CA GLU A 85 -7.37 25.34 4.55
C GLU A 85 -8.33 24.25 5.06
N ARG A 86 -9.22 23.77 4.19
CA ARG A 86 -10.11 22.64 4.50
C ARG A 86 -9.34 21.36 4.77
N LEU A 87 -8.32 21.06 3.97
CA LEU A 87 -7.46 19.89 4.16
C LEU A 87 -6.75 19.96 5.52
N GLU A 88 -6.17 21.10 5.86
CA GLU A 88 -5.49 21.34 7.14
C GLU A 88 -6.44 21.13 8.32
N GLU A 89 -7.66 21.67 8.26
CA GLU A 89 -8.69 21.46 9.29
C GLU A 89 -9.03 19.97 9.49
N VAL A 90 -9.17 19.20 8.41
CA VAL A 90 -9.44 17.77 8.50
C VAL A 90 -8.21 17.02 9.04
N CYS A 91 -6.99 17.39 8.63
CA CYS A 91 -5.75 16.83 9.16
C CYS A 91 -5.69 17.01 10.70
N ARG A 92 -5.95 18.22 11.20
CA ARG A 92 -6.01 18.50 12.65
C ARG A 92 -7.09 17.68 13.34
N THR A 93 -8.30 17.64 12.77
CA THR A 93 -9.45 16.90 13.34
C THR A 93 -9.19 15.40 13.47
N LEU A 94 -8.49 14.80 12.50
CA LEU A 94 -8.18 13.38 12.50
C LEU A 94 -6.88 13.05 13.24
N GLU A 95 -6.12 14.06 13.68
CA GLU A 95 -4.74 13.91 14.17
C GLU A 95 -3.89 13.15 13.14
N ALA A 96 -3.90 13.66 11.91
CA ALA A 96 -3.22 13.03 10.81
C ALA A 96 -1.70 13.08 11.01
N GLU A 97 -1.05 11.94 10.83
CA GLU A 97 0.40 11.82 10.92
C GLU A 97 1.06 12.27 9.60
N VAL A 98 0.40 11.98 8.47
CA VAL A 98 0.91 12.27 7.13
C VAL A 98 -0.18 12.81 6.21
N MET A 99 0.18 13.79 5.38
CA MET A 99 -0.58 14.21 4.21
C MET A 99 0.21 13.89 2.94
N THR A 100 -0.36 13.08 2.04
CA THR A 100 0.31 12.66 0.81
C THR A 100 -0.02 13.55 -0.38
N VAL A 101 1.00 13.96 -1.13
CA VAL A 101 0.85 14.72 -2.39
C VAL A 101 1.36 13.84 -3.53
N LEU A 102 0.46 13.47 -4.45
CA LEU A 102 0.83 12.73 -5.66
C LEU A 102 1.08 13.70 -6.82
N ILE A 103 2.29 13.71 -7.35
CA ILE A 103 2.67 14.46 -8.55
C ILE A 103 2.90 13.46 -9.69
N GLY A 104 1.89 13.31 -10.53
CA GLY A 104 1.89 12.38 -11.66
C GLY A 104 2.31 13.01 -12.99
N ALA A 105 2.62 12.19 -13.98
CA ALA A 105 2.94 12.63 -15.35
C ALA A 105 1.82 13.43 -16.04
N SER A 106 0.57 13.26 -15.58
CA SER A 106 -0.60 14.02 -16.05
C SER A 106 -0.80 15.35 -15.33
N SER A 107 0.06 15.70 -14.36
CA SER A 107 -0.03 16.95 -13.63
C SER A 107 0.23 18.13 -14.58
N PRO A 108 -0.53 19.24 -14.48
CA PRO A 108 -0.30 20.45 -15.28
C PRO A 108 0.90 21.29 -14.80
N VAL A 109 1.73 20.74 -13.91
CA VAL A 109 2.94 21.39 -13.42
C VAL A 109 4.07 21.13 -14.41
N GLU A 110 4.53 22.19 -15.09
CA GLU A 110 5.71 22.08 -15.94
C GLU A 110 6.93 21.75 -15.08
N GLU A 111 7.85 20.94 -15.61
CA GLU A 111 9.07 20.53 -14.90
C GLU A 111 9.90 21.73 -14.42
N SER A 112 9.94 22.80 -15.21
CA SER A 112 10.63 24.07 -14.92
C SER A 112 10.02 24.85 -13.75
N GLU A 113 8.74 24.64 -13.44
CA GLU A 113 8.03 25.37 -12.39
C GLU A 113 7.84 24.54 -11.12
N LEU A 114 8.06 23.22 -11.19
CA LEU A 114 7.80 22.28 -10.11
C LEU A 114 8.51 22.67 -8.81
N SER A 115 9.79 23.06 -8.86
CA SER A 115 10.56 23.46 -7.68
C SER A 115 9.92 24.65 -6.97
N VAL A 116 9.60 25.71 -7.71
CA VAL A 116 9.00 26.94 -7.18
C VAL A 116 7.62 26.67 -6.59
N ARG A 117 6.74 25.98 -7.34
CA ARG A 117 5.38 25.70 -6.89
C ARG A 117 5.35 24.77 -5.68
N LEU A 118 6.22 23.76 -5.65
CA LEU A 118 6.33 22.86 -4.51
C LEU A 118 6.86 23.59 -3.26
N ARG A 119 7.85 24.48 -3.41
CA ARG A 119 8.37 25.30 -2.30
C ARG A 119 7.26 26.18 -1.70
N GLU A 120 6.47 26.84 -2.54
CA GLU A 120 5.35 27.68 -2.07
C GLU A 120 4.28 26.84 -1.36
N PHE A 121 3.90 25.70 -1.94
CA PHE A 121 2.92 24.79 -1.34
C PHE A 121 3.38 24.28 0.03
N LEU A 122 4.60 23.72 0.11
CA LEU A 122 5.16 23.18 1.35
C LEU A 122 5.36 24.26 2.42
N GLY A 123 5.73 25.49 2.02
CA GLY A 123 5.89 26.61 2.94
C GLY A 123 4.57 27.22 3.43
N THR A 124 3.44 26.87 2.81
CA THR A 124 2.11 27.37 3.22
C THR A 124 1.32 26.35 4.02
N PHE A 125 1.47 25.06 3.73
CA PHE A 125 0.74 24.01 4.44
C PHE A 125 1.09 24.01 5.93
N ASP A 126 0.08 24.19 6.78
CA ASP A 126 0.22 24.14 8.23
C ASP A 126 -0.93 23.32 8.85
N ALA A 127 -0.59 22.15 9.38
CA ALA A 127 -1.52 21.26 10.06
C ALA A 127 -0.84 20.60 11.27
N ASP A 128 -0.27 21.42 12.14
CA ASP A 128 0.45 21.00 13.35
C ASP A 128 1.63 20.06 12.98
N GLU A 129 1.67 18.85 13.55
CA GLU A 129 2.75 17.88 13.35
C GLU A 129 2.57 17.02 12.07
N THR A 130 1.58 17.33 11.22
CA THR A 130 1.31 16.53 10.00
C THR A 130 2.46 16.66 9.01
N VAL A 131 3.15 15.55 8.70
CA VAL A 131 4.25 15.55 7.73
C VAL A 131 3.73 15.44 6.30
N VAL A 132 4.28 16.24 5.38
CA VAL A 132 3.96 16.11 3.95
C VAL A 132 4.82 15.00 3.32
N ALA A 133 4.17 13.99 2.73
CA ALA A 133 4.82 12.94 1.97
C ALA A 133 4.56 13.12 0.47
N VAL A 134 5.59 13.38 -0.33
CA VAL A 134 5.43 13.62 -1.77
C VAL A 134 5.78 12.35 -2.55
N GLU A 135 4.84 11.89 -3.36
CA GLU A 135 4.98 10.75 -4.27
C GLU A 135 5.06 11.27 -5.71
N PHE A 136 6.05 10.78 -6.47
CA PHE A 136 6.19 11.09 -7.89
C PHE A 136 5.87 9.85 -8.72
N ARG A 137 4.96 9.97 -9.70
CA ARG A 137 4.57 8.85 -10.56
C ARG A 137 4.69 9.19 -12.03
N GLY A 138 5.64 8.55 -12.71
CA GLY A 138 5.93 8.83 -14.13
C GLY A 138 6.61 10.19 -14.37
N VAL A 139 7.07 10.85 -13.31
CA VAL A 139 7.84 12.09 -13.34
C VAL A 139 9.24 11.81 -12.81
N ARG A 140 10.25 12.51 -13.34
CA ARG A 140 11.64 12.44 -12.83
C ARG A 140 12.04 13.80 -12.27
N PRO A 141 11.86 14.03 -10.96
CA PRO A 141 12.18 15.33 -10.35
C PRO A 141 13.68 15.62 -10.38
N SER A 142 14.02 16.91 -10.48
CA SER A 142 15.40 17.37 -10.38
C SER A 142 15.94 17.24 -8.95
N LYS A 143 17.27 17.33 -8.78
CA LYS A 143 17.90 17.37 -7.45
C LYS A 143 17.35 18.52 -6.60
N GLU A 144 17.10 19.68 -7.22
CA GLU A 144 16.57 20.86 -6.54
C GLU A 144 15.22 20.59 -5.87
N VAL A 145 14.32 19.83 -6.53
CA VAL A 145 13.02 19.44 -5.96
C VAL A 145 13.22 18.62 -4.68
N PHE A 146 14.15 17.66 -4.69
CA PHE A 146 14.46 16.87 -3.50
C PHE A 146 15.12 17.69 -2.39
N ASP A 147 15.99 18.65 -2.74
CA ASP A 147 16.60 19.56 -1.77
C ASP A 147 15.50 20.42 -1.09
N ILE A 148 14.54 20.95 -1.86
CA ILE A 148 13.38 21.70 -1.34
C ILE A 148 12.53 20.88 -0.39
N MET A 149 12.19 19.65 -0.78
CA MET A 149 11.40 18.77 0.08
C MET A 149 12.11 18.52 1.40
N LYS A 150 13.42 18.22 1.35
CA LYS A 150 14.24 17.96 2.53
C LYS A 150 14.33 19.20 3.44
N GLU A 151 14.56 20.38 2.87
CA GLU A 151 14.59 21.66 3.60
C GLU A 151 13.26 21.96 4.31
N SER A 152 12.14 21.57 3.69
CA SER A 152 10.79 21.81 4.21
C SER A 152 10.32 20.74 5.20
N GLY A 153 11.14 19.74 5.51
CA GLY A 153 10.77 18.61 6.38
C GLY A 153 9.83 17.59 5.74
N ALA A 154 9.52 17.72 4.44
CA ALA A 154 8.75 16.74 3.70
C ALA A 154 9.55 15.43 3.52
N VAL A 155 8.83 14.34 3.21
CA VAL A 155 9.44 13.03 2.97
C VAL A 155 9.17 12.53 1.56
N HIS A 156 10.09 11.76 1.00
CA HIS A 156 9.91 11.10 -0.29
C HIS A 156 9.10 9.81 -0.10
N CYS A 157 7.83 9.83 -0.52
CA CYS A 157 6.96 8.67 -0.52
C CYS A 157 7.34 7.75 -1.69
N VAL A 158 7.66 6.49 -1.37
CA VAL A 158 8.02 5.47 -2.35
C VAL A 158 7.30 4.16 -2.06
N ASP A 159 7.19 3.29 -3.05
CA ASP A 159 6.90 1.88 -2.80
C ASP A 159 8.18 1.16 -2.36
N LEU A 160 8.27 0.83 -1.07
CA LEU A 160 9.48 0.24 -0.49
C LEU A 160 9.75 -1.18 -0.99
N SER A 161 8.78 -1.82 -1.67
CA SER A 161 9.00 -3.10 -2.33
C SER A 161 9.92 -2.97 -3.55
N SER A 162 10.03 -1.78 -4.13
CA SER A 162 10.67 -1.58 -5.44
C SER A 162 11.70 -0.46 -5.43
N ASP A 163 11.52 0.54 -4.57
CA ASP A 163 12.32 1.76 -4.52
C ASP A 163 12.81 2.12 -3.11
N GLU A 164 13.65 3.14 -3.02
CA GLU A 164 14.11 3.74 -1.77
C GLU A 164 13.97 5.27 -1.79
N PRO A 165 13.73 5.91 -0.62
CA PRO A 165 13.71 7.37 -0.53
C PRO A 165 15.01 8.00 -1.03
N ARG A 166 14.91 9.12 -1.74
CA ARG A 166 16.07 9.77 -2.37
C ARG A 166 17.03 10.40 -1.35
N TYR A 167 16.53 10.68 -0.14
CA TYR A 167 17.29 11.20 0.99
C TYR A 167 16.75 10.62 2.30
N GLN A 168 17.56 10.70 3.34
CA GLN A 168 17.17 10.27 4.69
C GLN A 168 16.29 11.33 5.37
N SER A 169 15.22 10.86 6.02
CA SER A 169 14.31 11.60 6.88
C SER A 169 14.08 10.83 8.18
N ARG A 170 13.55 11.48 9.23
CA ARG A 170 13.19 10.82 10.49
C ARG A 170 11.98 9.89 10.34
N LEU A 171 11.05 10.28 9.47
CA LEU A 171 9.85 9.51 9.11
C LEU A 171 10.04 8.85 7.74
N LEU A 172 9.74 7.55 7.64
CA LEU A 172 9.50 6.87 6.36
C LEU A 172 7.99 6.73 6.15
N TYR A 173 7.49 7.13 4.99
CA TYR A 173 6.12 6.83 4.56
C TYR A 173 6.16 6.07 3.24
N SER A 174 5.59 4.86 3.21
CA SER A 174 5.57 4.02 2.02
C SER A 174 4.15 3.58 1.68
N ARG A 175 3.80 3.75 0.41
CA ARG A 175 2.57 3.20 -0.19
C ARG A 175 2.97 1.97 -0.99
N LEU A 176 2.62 0.80 -0.47
CA LEU A 176 3.05 -0.50 -1.00
C LEU A 176 2.00 -1.03 -1.98
N PHE A 177 2.30 -0.98 -3.28
CA PHE A 177 1.48 -1.54 -4.35
C PHE A 177 2.03 -2.88 -4.85
N GLY A 178 3.34 -3.07 -4.73
CA GLY A 178 4.04 -4.24 -5.24
C GLY A 178 4.33 -4.15 -6.73
N ASN A 179 4.91 -5.22 -7.29
CA ASN A 179 5.39 -5.25 -8.68
C ASN A 179 4.32 -5.72 -9.69
N GLY A 180 3.04 -5.64 -9.32
CA GLY A 180 1.92 -6.08 -10.14
C GLY A 180 1.46 -5.05 -11.16
N GLU A 181 0.62 -5.47 -12.11
CA GLU A 181 -0.09 -4.54 -12.97
C GLU A 181 -1.18 -3.80 -12.15
N ALA A 182 -1.18 -2.47 -12.22
CA ALA A 182 -2.04 -1.61 -11.42
C ALA A 182 -1.90 -1.90 -9.90
N ASN A 183 -2.98 -2.36 -9.24
CA ASN A 183 -2.99 -2.68 -7.81
C ASN A 183 -3.24 -4.19 -7.58
N VAL A 184 -2.97 -5.02 -8.60
CA VAL A 184 -3.20 -6.47 -8.56
C VAL A 184 -1.90 -7.16 -8.18
N TYR A 185 -1.67 -7.26 -6.88
CA TYR A 185 -0.50 -7.90 -6.31
C TYR A 185 -0.78 -8.39 -4.89
N GLU A 186 0.00 -9.37 -4.46
CA GLU A 186 -0.01 -9.87 -3.09
C GLU A 186 1.40 -10.29 -2.68
N PHE A 187 1.93 -9.76 -1.58
CA PHE A 187 3.32 -9.99 -1.20
C PHE A 187 3.56 -11.40 -0.64
N ASP A 188 4.69 -12.02 -0.98
CA ASP A 188 5.11 -13.26 -0.33
C ASP A 188 5.89 -13.01 0.98
N ASP A 189 6.22 -14.07 1.72
CA ASP A 189 6.93 -13.92 3.01
C ASP A 189 8.32 -13.28 2.83
N GLY A 190 9.01 -13.53 1.72
CA GLY A 190 10.33 -12.96 1.43
C GLY A 190 10.25 -11.46 1.20
N GLU A 191 9.29 -11.02 0.38
CA GLU A 191 9.04 -9.61 0.11
C GLU A 191 8.66 -8.85 1.38
N LEU A 192 7.73 -9.39 2.19
CA LEU A 192 7.32 -8.76 3.45
C LEU A 192 8.46 -8.68 4.46
N LYS A 193 9.36 -9.68 4.52
CA LYS A 193 10.57 -9.64 5.36
C LYS A 193 11.51 -8.52 4.91
N GLU A 194 11.73 -8.34 3.61
CA GLU A 194 12.62 -7.29 3.10
C GLU A 194 12.02 -5.89 3.33
N ILE A 195 10.71 -5.71 3.10
CA ILE A 195 10.00 -4.47 3.42
C ILE A 195 10.15 -4.14 4.90
N ARG A 196 9.88 -5.10 5.79
CA ARG A 196 10.05 -4.94 7.24
C ARG A 196 11.48 -4.56 7.60
N LYS A 197 12.47 -5.22 7.00
CA LYS A 197 13.89 -4.96 7.25
C LYS A 197 14.25 -3.51 6.88
N LYS A 198 13.92 -3.06 5.67
CA LYS A 198 14.13 -1.68 5.22
C LYS A 198 13.41 -0.66 6.11
N ALA A 199 12.16 -0.93 6.48
CA ALA A 199 11.37 -0.07 7.36
C ALA A 199 11.91 0.00 8.80
N SER A 200 12.67 -1.01 9.24
CA SER A 200 13.26 -1.08 10.58
C SER A 200 14.67 -0.47 10.69
N GLU A 201 15.19 0.10 9.60
CA GLU A 201 16.54 0.68 9.61
C GLU A 201 16.68 1.79 10.67
N PRO A 202 17.81 1.85 11.41
CA PRO A 202 18.00 2.82 12.49
C PRO A 202 17.92 4.29 12.09
N LYS A 203 17.99 4.56 10.78
CA LYS A 203 17.91 5.90 10.20
C LYS A 203 16.51 6.52 10.32
N PHE A 204 15.49 5.68 10.54
CA PHE A 204 14.11 6.08 10.74
C PHE A 204 13.72 5.98 12.22
N GLU A 205 13.09 7.02 12.75
CA GLU A 205 12.46 7.00 14.08
C GLU A 205 11.08 6.37 14.02
N LYS A 206 10.36 6.63 12.92
CA LYS A 206 9.05 6.08 12.62
C LYS A 206 8.98 5.69 11.15
N SER A 207 8.32 4.57 10.87
CA SER A 207 8.02 4.08 9.52
C SER A 207 6.54 3.76 9.42
N ILE A 208 5.90 4.20 8.34
CA ILE A 208 4.47 4.00 8.08
C ILE A 208 4.33 3.24 6.77
N LEU A 209 3.68 2.07 6.84
CA LEU A 209 3.49 1.17 5.71
C LEU A 209 2.01 1.10 5.34
N ALA A 210 1.61 1.86 4.32
CA ALA A 210 0.27 1.86 3.76
C ALA A 210 0.17 0.80 2.66
N PHE A 211 -0.45 -0.34 2.95
CA PHE A 211 -0.67 -1.36 1.95
C PHE A 211 -1.80 -0.96 0.99
N HIS A 212 -1.50 -1.06 -0.30
CA HIS A 212 -2.41 -0.84 -1.41
C HIS A 212 -2.42 -2.08 -2.28
N GLY A 213 -3.61 -2.59 -2.57
CA GLY A 213 -3.71 -3.80 -3.39
C GLY A 213 -5.01 -4.52 -3.14
N VAL A 214 -5.33 -5.44 -4.03
CA VAL A 214 -6.52 -6.30 -3.90
C VAL A 214 -6.48 -7.18 -2.65
N ARG A 215 -5.29 -7.44 -2.08
CA ARG A 215 -5.09 -8.20 -0.83
C ARG A 215 -4.50 -7.38 0.33
N MET A 216 -4.61 -6.05 0.29
CA MET A 216 -3.95 -5.14 1.23
C MET A 216 -4.12 -5.47 2.72
N TYR A 217 -5.31 -5.85 3.17
CA TYR A 217 -5.52 -6.20 4.60
C TYR A 217 -4.81 -7.49 4.99
N ARG A 218 -4.73 -8.48 4.09
CA ARG A 218 -4.03 -9.73 4.33
C ARG A 218 -2.52 -9.47 4.41
N ASP A 219 -1.97 -8.67 3.50
CA ASP A 219 -0.55 -8.33 3.50
C ASP A 219 -0.16 -7.50 4.74
N ALA A 220 -0.94 -6.46 5.06
CA ALA A 220 -0.76 -5.66 6.27
C ALA A 220 -0.83 -6.54 7.54
N GLY A 221 -1.85 -7.40 7.64
CA GLY A 221 -2.01 -8.29 8.81
C GLY A 221 -0.89 -9.31 8.94
N ARG A 222 -0.38 -9.82 7.81
CA ARG A 222 0.74 -10.76 7.77
C ARG A 222 2.03 -10.13 8.27
N VAL A 223 2.42 -8.96 7.76
CA VAL A 223 3.63 -8.28 8.24
C VAL A 223 3.49 -7.82 9.69
N LYS A 224 2.30 -7.38 10.11
CA LYS A 224 2.05 -7.00 11.51
C LYS A 224 2.21 -8.19 12.45
N SER A 225 1.61 -9.33 12.13
CA SER A 225 1.80 -10.59 12.88
C SER A 225 3.28 -10.99 12.93
N PHE A 226 4.01 -10.85 11.83
CA PHE A 226 5.43 -11.17 11.81
C PHE A 226 6.25 -10.26 12.73
N ILE A 227 5.96 -8.96 12.78
CA ILE A 227 6.63 -8.01 13.67
C ILE A 227 6.31 -8.31 15.14
N GLU A 228 5.05 -8.59 15.47
CA GLU A 228 4.60 -8.79 16.86
C GLU A 228 4.93 -10.18 17.41
N LYS A 229 4.84 -11.21 16.57
CA LYS A 229 4.87 -12.63 17.00
C LYS A 229 6.03 -13.42 16.39
N GLY A 230 6.78 -12.83 15.46
CA GLY A 230 7.89 -13.50 14.78
C GLY A 230 7.47 -14.54 13.73
N LEU A 231 6.17 -14.63 13.39
CA LEU A 231 5.66 -15.59 12.42
C LEU A 231 4.60 -14.99 11.50
N PHE A 232 4.61 -15.43 10.24
CA PHE A 232 3.55 -15.15 9.28
C PHE A 232 2.38 -16.13 9.47
N PRO A 233 1.13 -15.64 9.52
CA PRO A 233 -0.03 -16.52 9.60
C PRO A 233 -0.22 -17.26 8.27
N LYS A 234 -0.82 -18.45 8.35
CA LYS A 234 -1.19 -19.21 7.15
C LYS A 234 -2.26 -18.46 6.36
N ILE A 235 -2.17 -18.55 5.02
CA ILE A 235 -3.13 -17.89 4.12
C ILE A 235 -4.25 -18.80 3.62
N THR A 236 -4.10 -20.12 3.78
CA THR A 236 -5.04 -21.16 3.34
C THR A 236 -5.14 -22.27 4.38
N GLY A 237 -6.20 -23.09 4.29
CA GLY A 237 -6.37 -24.24 5.19
C GLY A 237 -5.37 -25.37 4.90
N GLY A 238 -5.03 -25.57 3.62
CA GLY A 238 -4.05 -26.54 3.14
C GLY A 238 -2.66 -25.96 2.87
N VAL A 239 -1.74 -26.80 2.41
CA VAL A 239 -0.38 -26.43 1.94
C VAL A 239 -0.11 -27.01 0.56
N GLY A 240 0.89 -26.49 -0.15
CA GLY A 240 1.32 -26.98 -1.46
C GLY A 240 0.17 -26.96 -2.48
N VAL A 241 -0.09 -28.09 -3.13
CA VAL A 241 -1.14 -28.21 -4.16
C VAL A 241 -2.54 -27.95 -3.62
N ASP A 242 -2.82 -28.25 -2.35
CA ASP A 242 -4.13 -27.98 -1.75
C ASP A 242 -4.33 -26.48 -1.50
N SER A 243 -3.26 -25.77 -1.14
CA SER A 243 -3.27 -24.30 -1.08
C SER A 243 -3.47 -23.67 -2.46
N ILE A 244 -2.74 -24.18 -3.47
CA ILE A 244 -2.88 -23.73 -4.87
C ILE A 244 -4.32 -23.94 -5.36
N ARG A 245 -4.95 -25.08 -5.04
CA ARG A 245 -6.36 -25.33 -5.35
C ARG A 245 -7.26 -24.26 -4.74
N GLU A 246 -7.10 -23.97 -3.45
CA GLU A 246 -7.91 -22.97 -2.73
C GLU A 246 -7.79 -21.59 -3.40
N VAL A 247 -6.56 -21.12 -3.65
CA VAL A 247 -6.26 -19.81 -4.25
C VAL A 247 -6.77 -19.69 -5.69
N LEU A 248 -6.57 -20.71 -6.53
CA LEU A 248 -7.03 -20.69 -7.91
C LEU A 248 -8.55 -20.86 -8.03
N SER A 249 -9.20 -21.55 -7.09
CA SER A 249 -10.66 -21.74 -7.12
C SER A 249 -11.47 -20.45 -6.95
N GLU A 250 -10.84 -19.38 -6.46
CA GLU A 250 -11.50 -18.08 -6.27
C GLU A 250 -12.00 -17.47 -7.59
N ASP A 251 -11.21 -17.56 -8.67
CA ASP A 251 -11.50 -16.86 -9.93
C ASP A 251 -10.79 -17.41 -11.18
N ALA A 252 -9.98 -18.48 -11.09
CA ALA A 252 -9.29 -19.01 -12.26
C ALA A 252 -10.29 -19.59 -13.27
N ARG A 253 -10.13 -19.21 -14.54
CA ARG A 253 -11.01 -19.63 -15.64
C ARG A 253 -10.33 -20.67 -16.51
N PHE A 254 -11.11 -21.64 -16.96
CA PHE A 254 -10.68 -22.73 -17.82
C PHE A 254 -11.64 -22.87 -19.04
N PRO A 255 -11.17 -23.35 -20.21
CA PRO A 255 -9.79 -23.75 -20.50
C PRO A 255 -8.84 -22.54 -20.50
N THR A 256 -7.56 -22.79 -20.21
CA THR A 256 -6.52 -21.76 -20.16
C THR A 256 -5.16 -22.33 -20.53
N ASN A 257 -4.12 -21.50 -20.57
CA ASN A 257 -2.75 -21.92 -20.83
C ASN A 257 -1.80 -21.29 -19.81
N LYS A 258 -0.54 -21.74 -19.83
CA LYS A 258 0.51 -21.25 -18.93
C LYS A 258 0.65 -19.71 -18.92
N SER A 259 0.65 -19.08 -20.10
CA SER A 259 0.81 -17.63 -20.23
C SER A 259 -0.34 -16.88 -19.56
N ASN A 260 -1.58 -17.30 -19.82
CA ASN A 260 -2.77 -16.72 -19.21
C ASN A 260 -2.80 -16.95 -17.69
N LEU A 261 -2.41 -18.14 -17.21
CA LEU A 261 -2.28 -18.41 -15.77
C LEU A 261 -1.26 -17.50 -15.11
N LEU A 262 -0.08 -17.30 -15.71
CA LEU A 262 0.95 -16.40 -15.17
C LEU A 262 0.47 -14.96 -15.12
N LYS A 263 -0.20 -14.49 -16.17
CA LYS A 263 -0.75 -13.15 -16.25
C LYS A 263 -1.86 -12.91 -15.21
N ASP A 264 -2.84 -13.80 -15.16
CA ASP A 264 -4.09 -13.56 -14.43
C ASP A 264 -4.01 -14.01 -12.96
N GLN A 265 -3.16 -15.00 -12.66
CA GLN A 265 -3.08 -15.65 -11.35
C GLN A 265 -1.69 -15.54 -10.71
N GLY A 266 -0.63 -15.32 -11.51
CA GLY A 266 0.76 -15.37 -11.03
C GLY A 266 1.11 -14.39 -9.91
N TRP A 267 0.35 -13.31 -9.76
CA TRP A 267 0.50 -12.30 -8.71
C TRP A 267 0.08 -12.78 -7.32
N LYS A 268 -0.76 -13.82 -7.24
CA LYS A 268 -1.23 -14.41 -5.98
C LYS A 268 -0.12 -15.20 -5.30
N VAL A 269 -0.33 -15.51 -4.02
CA VAL A 269 0.56 -16.37 -3.25
C VAL A 269 -0.17 -17.63 -2.79
N PHE A 270 0.60 -18.68 -2.49
CA PHE A 270 0.12 -19.93 -1.90
C PHE A 270 0.95 -20.28 -0.66
N GLN A 271 0.34 -21.03 0.24
CA GLN A 271 0.99 -21.58 1.42
C GLN A 271 1.81 -22.81 1.01
N GLU A 272 3.14 -22.69 1.00
CA GLU A 272 4.04 -23.83 1.00
C GLU A 272 4.19 -24.38 2.44
N THR A 273 4.92 -25.48 2.63
CA THR A 273 5.00 -26.17 3.93
C THR A 273 5.47 -25.27 5.08
N GLY A 274 6.38 -24.33 4.83
CA GLY A 274 6.98 -23.48 5.87
C GLY A 274 6.88 -21.97 5.61
N GLU A 275 6.43 -21.55 4.43
CA GLU A 275 6.36 -20.14 4.05
C GLU A 275 5.28 -19.92 3.00
N VAL A 276 4.90 -18.67 2.82
CA VAL A 276 4.04 -18.23 1.73
C VAL A 276 4.89 -17.76 0.57
N ARG A 277 4.58 -18.24 -0.64
CA ARG A 277 5.34 -17.97 -1.87
C ARG A 277 4.44 -17.57 -3.02
N LYS A 278 4.98 -16.81 -3.99
CA LYS A 278 4.31 -16.51 -5.26
C LYS A 278 3.90 -17.77 -6.01
N ILE A 279 2.67 -17.81 -6.49
CA ILE A 279 2.19 -18.92 -7.31
C ILE A 279 2.88 -18.95 -8.69
N SER A 280 3.37 -17.82 -9.20
CA SER A 280 4.18 -17.78 -10.42
C SER A 280 5.37 -18.75 -10.36
N THR A 281 6.00 -18.90 -9.18
CA THR A 281 7.17 -19.78 -8.99
C THR A 281 6.90 -21.27 -9.22
N VAL A 282 5.63 -21.69 -9.24
CA VAL A 282 5.21 -23.04 -9.64
C VAL A 282 4.61 -23.05 -11.05
N LEU A 283 3.84 -22.02 -11.43
CA LEU A 283 3.22 -21.92 -12.76
C LEU A 283 4.26 -21.77 -13.88
N GLU A 284 5.39 -21.12 -13.63
CA GLU A 284 6.50 -20.96 -14.59
C GLU A 284 7.12 -22.30 -15.00
N LYS A 285 6.98 -23.34 -14.16
CA LYS A 285 7.54 -24.67 -14.41
C LYS A 285 6.63 -25.55 -15.26
N LEU A 286 5.36 -25.18 -15.40
CA LEU A 286 4.39 -25.92 -16.21
C LEU A 286 4.84 -26.05 -17.67
N PRO A 287 4.55 -27.17 -18.35
CA PRO A 287 4.73 -27.26 -19.78
C PRO A 287 3.79 -26.28 -20.50
N ASP A 288 4.20 -25.86 -21.69
CA ASP A 288 3.30 -25.16 -22.60
C ASP A 288 2.19 -26.11 -23.04
N GLY A 289 0.97 -25.60 -23.14
CA GLY A 289 -0.21 -26.40 -23.44
C GLY A 289 -1.48 -25.77 -22.88
N GLU A 290 -2.60 -26.39 -23.23
CA GLU A 290 -3.92 -26.04 -22.72
C GLU A 290 -4.23 -26.90 -21.49
N TYR A 291 -4.73 -26.26 -20.44
CA TYR A 291 -5.26 -26.88 -19.24
C TYR A 291 -6.78 -26.73 -19.28
N ASN A 292 -7.49 -27.85 -19.27
CA ASN A 292 -8.95 -27.85 -19.49
C ASN A 292 -9.75 -27.63 -18.21
N SER A 293 -9.14 -27.88 -17.05
CA SER A 293 -9.78 -27.71 -15.75
C SER A 293 -8.74 -27.47 -14.65
N LEU A 294 -9.23 -27.07 -13.48
CA LEU A 294 -8.38 -26.95 -12.29
C LEU A 294 -7.78 -28.31 -11.88
N ASP A 295 -8.54 -29.40 -11.98
CA ASP A 295 -8.05 -30.74 -11.62
C ASP A 295 -6.94 -31.24 -12.54
N ASP A 296 -7.06 -30.94 -13.84
CA ASP A 296 -6.03 -31.22 -14.85
C ASP A 296 -4.73 -30.46 -14.53
N LEU A 297 -4.83 -29.14 -14.29
CA LEU A 297 -3.71 -28.31 -13.86
C LEU A 297 -3.03 -28.83 -12.58
N LEU A 298 -3.80 -29.17 -11.55
CA LEU A 298 -3.27 -29.65 -10.27
C LEU A 298 -2.63 -31.04 -10.39
N THR A 299 -3.14 -31.89 -11.28
CA THR A 299 -2.52 -33.18 -11.61
C THR A 299 -1.15 -32.97 -12.23
N GLN A 300 -1.03 -32.00 -13.15
CA GLN A 300 0.25 -31.64 -13.74
C GLN A 300 1.22 -31.03 -12.72
N LEU A 301 0.76 -30.19 -11.80
CA LEU A 301 1.62 -29.63 -10.74
C LEU A 301 2.15 -30.72 -9.80
N ARG A 302 1.32 -31.71 -9.45
CA ARG A 302 1.73 -32.87 -8.63
C ARG A 302 2.79 -33.72 -9.33
N SER A 303 2.65 -33.93 -10.65
CA SER A 303 3.63 -34.72 -11.42
C SER A 303 4.99 -34.01 -11.50
N GLN A 304 5.01 -32.68 -11.55
CA GLN A 304 6.23 -31.87 -11.61
C GLN A 304 6.93 -31.68 -10.27
N GLN A 305 6.21 -31.64 -9.14
CA GLN A 305 6.84 -31.62 -7.81
C GLN A 305 7.48 -32.97 -7.45
N GLY A 306 7.13 -34.03 -8.17
CA GLY A 306 7.73 -35.35 -8.08
C GLY A 306 7.13 -36.22 -6.97
N LEU A 307 6.56 -37.36 -7.36
CA LEU A 307 6.73 -38.65 -6.66
C LEU A 307 6.65 -38.66 -5.12
N LEU A 308 5.52 -38.31 -4.52
CA LEU A 308 5.21 -38.74 -3.14
C LEU A 308 3.71 -38.97 -2.95
N SER A 309 3.24 -40.16 -3.34
CA SER A 309 2.32 -40.88 -2.45
C SER A 309 3.14 -41.33 -1.24
N PRO A 310 2.68 -41.15 0.01
CA PRO A 310 3.17 -41.99 1.09
C PRO A 310 2.77 -43.43 0.74
N LYS A 311 3.72 -44.35 0.77
CA LYS A 311 3.40 -45.75 1.06
C LYS A 311 2.90 -45.86 2.49
#